data_AF-A0A2N9MS74-F1
#
_entry.id   AF-A0A2N9MS74-F1
#
_cell.length_a   1.000
_cell.length_b   1.000
_cell.length_c   1.000
_cell.angle_alpha   90.00
_cell.angle_beta   90.00
_cell.angle_gamma   90.00
#
_symmetry.space_group_name_H-M   'P 1'
#
loop_
_entity.id
_entity.type
_entity.pdbx_description
1 polymer ?
#
loop_
_entity_poly.entity_id
_entity_poly.type
_entity_poly.pdbx_seq_one_letter_code
_entity_poly.pdbx_strand_id
1 'polypeptide(L)'
;MWISQPTDEHRRAAHAAAEAAQFSTPAGCAGLAAFFSGGSLAPPDSPAVPPGEFLTAKAVSGAVIFAAVSNEPAKAPEKFKQFLAQGLDVTVRLKLWR
;
A
#
# COMPACT_ATOMS: atom_id res chain seq x y z
N MET A 1 4.16 -12.41 3.13
CA MET A 1 3.40 -11.25 2.62
C MET A 1 3.35 -10.18 3.70
N TRP A 2 3.55 -8.90 3.35
CA TRP A 2 3.65 -7.82 4.34
C TRP A 2 2.44 -7.72 5.28
N ILE A 3 1.21 -7.80 4.76
CA ILE A 3 0.00 -7.62 5.58
C ILE A 3 -0.18 -8.67 6.69
N SER A 4 0.32 -9.90 6.47
CA SER A 4 0.27 -10.99 7.44
C SER A 4 1.48 -11.04 8.36
N GLN A 5 2.62 -10.49 7.91
CA GLN A 5 3.91 -10.51 8.59
C GLN A 5 4.69 -9.23 8.22
N PRO A 6 4.47 -8.11 8.95
CA PRO A 6 4.99 -6.79 8.56
C PRO A 6 6.48 -6.57 8.95
N THR A 7 7.33 -7.53 8.61
CA THR A 7 8.79 -7.46 8.79
C THR A 7 9.44 -6.52 7.77
N ASP A 8 10.65 -6.01 8.05
CA ASP A 8 11.41 -5.17 7.09
C ASP A 8 11.66 -5.88 5.76
N GLU A 9 11.98 -7.18 5.78
CA GLU A 9 12.17 -8.01 4.59
C GLU A 9 10.92 -8.01 3.69
N HIS A 10 9.76 -8.38 4.26
CA HIS A 10 8.48 -8.32 3.53
C HIS A 10 8.11 -6.91 3.07
N ARG A 11 8.50 -5.87 3.82
CA ARG A 11 8.29 -4.47 3.43
C ARG A 11 9.12 -4.10 2.19
N ARG A 12 10.39 -4.52 2.14
CA ARG A 12 11.27 -4.32 0.97
C ARG A 12 10.86 -5.19 -0.22
N ALA A 13 10.40 -6.42 0.02
CA ALA A 13 9.82 -7.25 -1.03
C ALA A 13 8.58 -6.61 -1.68
N ALA A 14 7.76 -5.90 -0.89
CA ALA A 14 6.63 -5.13 -1.41
C ALA A 14 7.07 -3.97 -2.32
N HIS A 15 8.22 -3.35 -2.05
CA HIS A 15 8.81 -2.34 -2.96
C HIS A 15 9.21 -2.96 -4.30
N ALA A 16 9.92 -4.09 -4.28
CA ALA A 16 10.30 -4.79 -5.51
C ALA A 16 9.06 -5.22 -6.34
N ALA A 17 8.01 -5.69 -5.66
CA ALA A 17 6.73 -5.98 -6.32
C ALA A 17 6.05 -4.72 -6.88
N ALA A 18 6.16 -3.58 -6.19
CA ALA A 18 5.63 -2.30 -6.66
C ALA A 18 6.33 -1.81 -7.93
N GLU A 19 7.67 -1.95 -7.98
CA GLU A 19 8.48 -1.62 -9.16
C GLU A 19 8.06 -2.46 -10.36
N ALA A 20 7.94 -3.77 -10.17
CA ALA A 20 7.48 -4.69 -11.22
C ALA A 20 6.05 -4.37 -11.70
N ALA A 21 5.18 -3.91 -10.79
CA ALA A 21 3.80 -3.52 -11.09
C ALA A 21 3.66 -2.10 -11.64
N GLN A 22 4.75 -1.31 -11.72
CA GLN A 22 4.79 0.11 -12.07
C GLN A 22 4.03 1.02 -11.08
N PHE A 23 4.67 2.10 -10.64
CA PHE A 23 4.14 2.97 -9.58
C PHE A 23 2.85 3.72 -9.92
N SER A 24 2.50 3.85 -11.19
CA SER A 24 1.24 4.46 -11.67
C SER A 24 0.07 3.48 -11.76
N THR A 25 0.16 2.31 -11.12
CA THR A 25 -0.92 1.32 -11.07
C THR A 25 -1.46 1.16 -9.65
N PRO A 26 -2.67 0.59 -9.48
CA PRO A 26 -3.20 0.30 -8.15
C PRO A 26 -2.27 -0.61 -7.33
N ALA A 27 -1.72 -1.65 -7.97
CA ALA A 27 -0.81 -2.60 -7.34
C ALA A 27 0.54 -1.97 -6.98
N GLY A 28 1.10 -1.14 -7.87
CA GLY A 28 2.33 -0.39 -7.60
C GLY A 28 2.18 0.55 -6.41
N CYS A 29 1.10 1.32 -6.37
CA CYS A 29 0.79 2.20 -5.23
C CYS A 29 0.59 1.41 -3.92
N ALA A 30 -0.07 0.25 -3.96
CA ALA A 30 -0.27 -0.59 -2.78
C ALA A 30 1.06 -1.13 -2.22
N GLY A 31 1.98 -1.57 -3.09
CA GLY A 31 3.30 -2.02 -2.66
C GLY A 31 4.17 -0.87 -2.13
N LEU A 32 4.08 0.32 -2.74
CA LEU A 32 4.70 1.54 -2.21
C LEU A 32 4.15 1.92 -0.83
N ALA A 33 2.84 1.81 -0.62
CA ALA A 33 2.23 2.08 0.68
C ALA A 33 2.79 1.17 1.78
N ALA A 34 2.95 -0.13 1.48
CA ALA A 34 3.63 -1.04 2.40
C ALA A 34 5.08 -0.60 2.63
N PHE A 35 5.83 -0.27 1.56
CA PHE A 35 7.22 0.15 1.67
C PHE A 35 7.42 1.40 2.56
N PHE A 36 6.54 2.39 2.40
CA PHE A 36 6.59 3.65 3.14
C PHE A 36 6.05 3.55 4.56
N SER A 37 5.46 2.42 4.97
CA SER A 37 4.80 2.29 6.26
C SER A 37 5.73 2.42 7.48
N GLY A 38 7.05 2.44 7.29
CA GLY A 38 8.03 2.62 8.35
C GLY A 38 9.46 2.29 7.92
N GLY A 39 10.36 2.18 8.89
CA GLY A 39 11.78 1.86 8.69
C GLY A 39 12.52 2.85 7.79
N SER A 40 13.65 2.42 7.24
CA SER A 40 14.46 3.23 6.32
C SER A 40 14.07 2.98 4.86
N LEU A 41 13.97 4.05 4.08
CA LEU A 41 13.84 4.02 2.62
C LEU A 41 15.17 3.78 1.91
N ALA A 42 16.28 4.08 2.58
CA ALA A 42 17.60 3.86 2.03
C ALA A 42 17.95 2.37 1.95
N PRO A 43 18.95 1.99 1.14
CA PRO A 43 19.54 0.65 1.18
C PRO A 43 20.00 0.28 2.60
N PRO A 44 20.05 -1.02 2.96
CA PRO A 44 20.38 -1.48 4.31
C PRO A 44 21.69 -0.93 4.89
N ASP A 45 22.72 -0.74 4.05
CA ASP A 45 24.05 -0.28 4.48
C ASP A 45 24.23 1.25 4.42
N SER A 46 23.14 1.99 4.17
CA SER A 46 23.14 3.46 4.09
C SER A 46 22.54 4.09 5.34
N PRO A 47 22.85 5.37 5.63
CA PRO A 47 22.19 6.11 6.70
C PRO A 47 20.66 6.02 6.60
N ALA A 48 20.00 5.89 7.75
CA ALA A 48 18.56 5.72 7.80
C ALA A 48 17.84 6.95 7.24
N VAL A 49 16.92 6.73 6.30
CA VAL A 49 16.05 7.78 5.73
C VAL A 49 14.61 7.40 6.06
N PRO A 50 13.95 8.06 7.03
CA PRO A 50 12.57 7.74 7.36
C PRO A 50 11.63 8.16 6.22
N PRO A 51 10.48 7.48 6.06
CA PRO A 51 9.43 7.95 5.17
C PRO A 51 8.91 9.33 5.61
N GLY A 52 8.60 10.18 4.65
CA GLY A 52 7.92 11.45 4.93
C GLY A 52 6.56 11.21 5.57
N GLU A 53 6.13 12.12 6.44
CA GLU A 53 4.93 12.01 7.29
C GLU A 53 3.68 11.50 6.56
N PHE A 54 3.41 12.02 5.35
CA PHE A 54 2.21 11.68 4.58
C PHE A 54 2.47 10.73 3.40
N LEU A 55 3.67 10.16 3.28
CA LEU A 55 4.07 9.42 2.09
C LEU A 55 3.27 8.11 1.96
N THR A 56 3.10 7.39 3.05
CA THR A 56 2.23 6.20 3.14
C THR A 56 0.80 6.53 2.77
N ALA A 57 0.23 7.58 3.37
CA ALA A 57 -1.15 8.00 3.12
C ALA A 57 -1.38 8.37 1.66
N LYS A 58 -0.41 9.05 1.02
CA LYS A 58 -0.46 9.38 -0.41
C LYS A 58 -0.42 8.14 -1.29
N ALA A 59 0.44 7.17 -0.98
CA ALA A 59 0.51 5.91 -1.72
C ALA A 59 -0.77 5.08 -1.58
N VAL A 60 -1.33 4.99 -0.37
CA VAL A 60 -2.65 4.36 -0.13
C VAL A 60 -3.73 5.06 -0.95
N SER A 61 -3.75 6.40 -0.94
CA SER A 61 -4.73 7.18 -1.71
C SER A 61 -4.61 6.91 -3.21
N GLY A 62 -3.39 6.88 -3.74
CA GLY A 62 -3.14 6.51 -5.14
C GLY A 62 -3.65 5.12 -5.47
N ALA A 63 -3.41 4.13 -4.62
CA ALA A 63 -3.87 2.75 -4.84
C ALA A 63 -5.40 2.68 -4.95
N VAL A 64 -6.11 3.34 -4.02
CA VAL A 64 -7.57 3.35 -3.96
C VAL A 64 -8.18 4.15 -5.12
N ILE A 65 -7.62 5.31 -5.44
CA ILE A 65 -8.08 6.16 -6.56
C ILE A 65 -7.88 5.43 -7.88
N PHE A 66 -6.67 4.93 -8.16
CA PHE A 66 -6.41 4.20 -9.40
C PHE A 66 -7.31 2.97 -9.50
N ALA A 67 -7.48 2.18 -8.43
CA ALA A 67 -8.39 1.03 -8.46
C ALA A 67 -9.84 1.42 -8.81
N ALA A 68 -10.31 2.57 -8.31
CA ALA A 68 -11.67 3.04 -8.55
C ALA A 68 -11.87 3.51 -9.99
N VAL A 69 -10.88 4.18 -10.59
CA VAL A 69 -11.03 4.87 -11.88
C VAL A 69 -10.48 4.09 -13.08
N SER A 70 -9.61 3.09 -12.87
CA SER A 70 -8.99 2.31 -13.96
C SER A 70 -10.01 1.54 -14.82
N ASN A 71 -11.16 1.17 -14.26
CA ASN A 71 -12.26 0.56 -15.00
C ASN A 71 -13.56 1.26 -14.59
N GLU A 72 -14.47 1.53 -15.53
CA GLU A 72 -15.78 2.16 -15.26
C GLU A 72 -15.72 3.35 -14.27
N PRO A 73 -15.01 4.45 -14.60
CA PRO A 73 -14.76 5.55 -13.67
C PRO A 73 -16.04 6.23 -13.15
N ALA A 74 -17.14 6.16 -13.91
CA ALA A 74 -18.46 6.64 -13.48
C ALA A 74 -18.98 5.92 -12.21
N LYS A 75 -18.49 4.70 -11.92
CA LYS A 75 -18.82 3.92 -10.72
C LYS A 75 -17.83 4.13 -9.56
N ALA A 76 -16.90 5.09 -9.69
CA ALA A 76 -15.89 5.33 -8.66
C ALA A 76 -16.50 5.61 -7.26
N PRO A 77 -17.59 6.41 -7.11
CA PRO A 77 -18.23 6.62 -5.82
C PRO A 77 -18.71 5.33 -5.15
N GLU A 78 -19.29 4.40 -5.91
CA GLU A 78 -19.72 3.09 -5.42
C GLU A 78 -18.53 2.21 -5.06
N LYS A 79 -17.48 2.21 -5.89
CA LYS A 79 -16.26 1.45 -5.64
C LYS A 79 -15.53 1.89 -4.38
N PHE A 80 -15.48 3.19 -4.09
CA PHE A 80 -14.90 3.68 -2.83
C PHE A 80 -15.61 3.09 -1.60
N LYS A 81 -16.94 3.03 -1.62
CA LYS A 81 -17.74 2.41 -0.55
C LYS A 81 -17.42 0.91 -0.42
N GLN A 82 -17.29 0.21 -1.55
CA GLN A 82 -16.92 -1.21 -1.57
C GLN A 82 -15.52 -1.45 -1.03
N PHE A 83 -14.54 -0.61 -1.39
CA PHE A 83 -13.17 -0.73 -0.90
C PHE A 83 -13.07 -0.48 0.61
N LEU A 84 -13.83 0.46 1.16
CA LEU A 84 -13.91 0.65 2.61
C LEU A 84 -14.46 -0.61 3.30
N ALA A 85 -15.52 -1.21 2.76
CA ALA A 85 -16.09 -2.44 3.30
C ALA A 85 -15.09 -3.62 3.25
N GLN A 86 -14.37 -3.76 2.13
CA GLN A 86 -13.33 -4.78 1.96
C GLN A 86 -12.17 -4.57 2.95
N GLY A 87 -11.72 -3.33 3.15
CA GLY A 87 -10.65 -3.01 4.10
C GLY A 87 -11.03 -3.35 5.55
N LEU A 88 -12.30 -3.13 5.92
CA LEU A 88 -12.82 -3.51 7.22
C LEU A 88 -12.85 -5.04 7.40
N ASP A 89 -13.33 -5.78 6.39
CA ASP A 89 -13.32 -7.25 6.41
C ASP A 89 -11.91 -7.82 6.61
N VAL A 90 -10.92 -7.28 5.91
CA VAL A 90 -9.51 -7.70 6.02
C VAL A 90 -8.99 -7.51 7.45
N THR A 91 -9.31 -6.38 8.09
CA THR A 91 -8.90 -6.11 9.48
C THR A 91 -9.50 -7.13 10.46
N VAL A 92 -10.78 -7.48 10.29
CA VAL A 92 -11.48 -8.47 11.13
C VAL A 92 -10.89 -9.87 10.94
N ARG A 93 -10.62 -10.27 9.69
CA ARG A 93 -10.14 -11.62 9.37
C ARG A 93 -8.71 -11.87 9.82
N LEU A 94 -7.84 -10.87 9.69
CA LEU A 94 -6.42 -11.05 9.98
C LEU A 94 -6.13 -11.16 11.48
N LYS A 95 -7.00 -10.66 12.38
CA LYS A 95 -6.83 -10.68 13.86
C LYS A 95 -5.47 -10.15 14.38
N LEU A 96 -4.64 -9.59 13.49
CA LEU A 96 -3.28 -9.08 13.76
C LEU A 96 -3.28 -7.69 14.41
N TRP A 97 -4.42 -6.99 14.38
CA TRP A 97 -4.56 -5.58 14.76
C TRP A 97 -5.57 -5.44 15.90
N ARG A 98 -5.30 -6.10 17.04
CA ARG A 98 -6.09 -5.97 18.29
C ARG A 98 -5.49 -4.97 19.26
#